data_AF-A0A398CMS7-F1
#
_entry.id   AF-A0A398CMS7-F1
#
_cell.length_a   1.000
_cell.length_b   1.000
_cell.length_c   1.000
_cell.angle_alpha   90.00
_cell.angle_beta   90.00
_cell.angle_gamma   90.00
#
_symmetry.space_group_name_H-M   'P 1'
#
loop_
_entity.id
_entity.type
_entity.pdbx_description
1 polymer ?
#
loop_
_entity_poly.entity_id
_entity_poly.type
_entity_poly.pdbx_seq_one_letter_code
_entity_poly.pdbx_strand_id
1 'polypeptide(L)'
;MIYFLCHYFDELTGPFRNLSDLELAEAEQVLNEIRIRKKGFASERPMNYLTIRRSLELKARDLFIMKGGKPIRSYPHYMTVGECPWLLEWFEKGKELHIPLTKFDPNTVSFTYGDLFPTMRYQDGKKYRGQVYTLNEIYQVINEFGMPQEWNPSGNYGPERYIEAQVWDDKPLTAWLFN
;
A
#
# COMPACT_ATOMS: atom_id res chain seq x y z
N MET A 1 19.89 -0.15 -0.33
CA MET A 1 19.29 0.89 0.56
C MET A 1 18.01 1.39 -0.11
N ILE A 2 17.00 1.77 0.67
CA ILE A 2 15.73 2.31 0.15
C ILE A 2 15.93 3.82 -0.03
N TYR A 3 15.74 4.33 -1.23
CA TYR A 3 15.98 5.74 -1.55
C TYR A 3 14.70 6.57 -1.61
N PHE A 4 13.61 6.00 -2.10
CA PHE A 4 12.33 6.67 -2.30
C PHE A 4 11.16 5.70 -2.21
N LEU A 5 9.97 6.26 -1.99
CA LEU A 5 8.70 5.56 -2.07
C LEU A 5 7.94 6.02 -3.32
N CYS A 6 7.22 5.10 -3.96
CA CYS A 6 6.41 5.38 -5.15
C CYS A 6 4.92 5.29 -4.85
N HIS A 7 4.14 6.28 -5.25
CA HIS A 7 2.68 6.22 -5.21
C HIS A 7 2.13 6.11 -6.62
N TYR A 8 1.22 5.17 -6.84
CA TYR A 8 0.58 4.92 -8.14
C TYR A 8 -0.88 5.35 -8.11
N PHE A 9 -1.33 6.06 -9.14
CA PHE A 9 -2.68 6.62 -9.21
C PHE A 9 -3.16 6.80 -10.65
N ASP A 10 -4.47 7.01 -10.80
CA ASP A 10 -5.09 7.38 -12.08
C ASP A 10 -5.04 8.91 -12.26
N GLU A 11 -4.50 9.37 -13.40
CA GLU A 11 -4.37 10.80 -13.73
C GLU A 11 -5.68 11.56 -13.56
N LEU A 12 -6.83 10.93 -13.85
CA LEU A 12 -8.14 11.58 -13.80
C LEU A 12 -8.64 11.83 -12.38
N THR A 13 -8.19 11.04 -11.40
CA THR A 13 -8.63 11.18 -10.00
C THR A 13 -7.61 11.89 -9.12
N GLY A 14 -6.36 11.95 -9.58
CA GLY A 14 -5.25 12.47 -8.80
C GLY A 14 -4.75 11.48 -7.74
N PRO A 15 -3.61 11.83 -7.09
CA PRO A 15 -2.95 10.97 -6.11
C PRO A 15 -3.68 10.97 -4.76
N PHE A 16 -3.36 9.99 -3.91
CA PHE A 16 -3.72 9.91 -2.49
C PHE A 16 -5.23 9.97 -2.19
N ARG A 17 -6.07 9.50 -3.13
CA ARG A 17 -7.51 9.26 -2.91
C ARG A 17 -7.70 7.89 -2.24
N ASN A 18 -8.17 7.88 -1.00
CA ASN A 18 -8.33 6.64 -0.23
C ASN A 18 -9.80 6.35 0.09
N LEU A 19 -10.31 5.19 -0.35
CA LEU A 19 -11.67 4.75 -0.03
C LEU A 19 -11.91 4.57 1.49
N SER A 20 -10.85 4.30 2.24
CA SER A 20 -10.96 4.14 3.69
C SER A 20 -11.19 5.46 4.44
N ASP A 21 -10.87 6.61 3.83
CA ASP A 21 -11.13 7.93 4.42
C ASP A 21 -12.59 8.39 4.31
N LEU A 22 -13.39 7.74 3.45
CA LEU A 22 -14.81 8.03 3.27
C LEU A 22 -15.67 7.28 4.28
N GLU A 23 -16.90 7.72 4.50
CA GLU A 23 -17.87 6.90 5.23
C GLU A 23 -18.18 5.61 4.47
N LEU A 24 -18.55 4.54 5.18
CA LEU A 24 -18.68 3.20 4.55
C LEU A 24 -19.69 3.20 3.38
N ALA A 25 -20.81 3.92 3.54
CA ALA A 25 -21.83 4.04 2.50
C ALA A 25 -21.32 4.80 1.27
N GLU A 26 -20.59 5.90 1.47
CA GLU A 26 -20.00 6.71 0.40
C GLU A 26 -18.89 5.94 -0.33
N ALA A 27 -18.02 5.27 0.41
CA ALA A 27 -16.97 4.41 -0.15
C ALA A 27 -17.57 3.30 -1.03
N GLU A 28 -18.67 2.68 -0.58
CA GLU A 28 -19.36 1.64 -1.34
C GLU A 28 -20.05 2.20 -2.60
N GLN A 29 -20.58 3.43 -2.56
CA GLN A 29 -21.08 4.12 -3.74
C GLN A 29 -19.97 4.34 -4.77
N VAL A 30 -18.82 4.90 -4.35
CA VAL A 30 -17.66 5.12 -5.23
C VAL A 30 -17.17 3.81 -5.85
N LEU A 31 -17.05 2.75 -5.04
CA LEU A 31 -16.60 1.45 -5.53
C LEU A 31 -17.61 0.81 -6.50
N ASN A 32 -18.92 0.98 -6.27
CA ASN A 32 -19.95 0.54 -7.19
C ASN A 32 -19.89 1.27 -8.54
N GLU A 33 -19.63 2.57 -8.56
CA GLU A 33 -19.43 3.29 -9.81
C GLU A 33 -18.22 2.77 -10.59
N ILE A 34 -17.11 2.48 -9.90
CA ILE A 34 -15.90 1.88 -10.50
C ILE A 34 -16.21 0.51 -11.10
N ARG A 35 -16.97 -0.35 -10.40
CA ARG A 35 -17.43 -1.66 -10.89
C ARG A 35 -18.29 -1.51 -12.15
N ILE A 36 -19.29 -0.63 -12.13
CA ILE A 36 -20.21 -0.39 -13.26
C ILE A 36 -19.44 0.11 -14.50
N ARG A 37 -18.50 1.04 -14.30
CA ARG A 37 -17.68 1.60 -15.39
C ARG A 37 -16.56 0.67 -15.85
N LYS A 38 -16.34 -0.47 -15.18
CA LYS A 38 -15.19 -1.37 -15.41
C LYS A 38 -13.85 -0.63 -15.42
N LYS A 39 -13.72 0.37 -14.55
CA LYS A 39 -12.54 1.25 -14.52
C LYS A 39 -11.39 0.56 -13.77
N GLY A 40 -10.40 0.06 -14.52
CA GLY A 40 -9.16 -0.50 -13.98
C GLY A 40 -9.36 -1.72 -13.08
N PHE A 41 -8.29 -2.10 -12.39
CA PHE A 41 -8.26 -3.31 -11.55
C PHE A 41 -9.20 -3.24 -10.34
N ALA A 42 -9.54 -2.03 -9.88
CA ALA A 42 -10.48 -1.82 -8.77
C ALA A 42 -11.92 -2.26 -9.10
N SER A 43 -12.27 -2.37 -10.38
CA SER A 43 -13.60 -2.82 -10.81
C SER A 43 -13.90 -4.30 -10.52
N GLU A 44 -12.87 -5.10 -10.22
CA GLU A 44 -13.01 -6.53 -9.89
C GLU A 44 -13.13 -6.80 -8.38
N ARG A 45 -13.17 -5.76 -7.54
CA ARG A 45 -13.21 -5.92 -6.08
C ARG A 45 -14.58 -6.43 -5.60
N PRO A 46 -14.63 -7.49 -4.77
CA PRO A 46 -15.88 -8.07 -4.29
C PRO A 46 -16.63 -7.14 -3.31
N MET A 47 -17.91 -7.42 -3.04
CA MET A 47 -18.76 -6.60 -2.16
C MET A 47 -18.21 -6.45 -0.73
N ASN A 48 -17.52 -7.45 -0.21
CA ASN A 48 -16.93 -7.40 1.14
C ASN A 48 -15.54 -6.74 1.19
N TYR A 49 -15.07 -6.17 0.07
CA TYR A 49 -13.72 -5.63 -0.05
C TYR A 49 -13.43 -4.54 0.98
N LEU A 50 -14.33 -3.56 1.16
CA LEU A 50 -14.11 -2.42 2.07
C LEU A 50 -14.04 -2.87 3.54
N THR A 51 -14.91 -3.79 3.95
CA THR A 51 -14.88 -4.35 5.31
C THR A 51 -13.57 -5.06 5.58
N ILE A 52 -13.10 -5.88 4.63
CA ILE A 52 -11.82 -6.58 4.74
C ILE A 52 -10.67 -5.57 4.77
N ARG A 53 -10.67 -4.59 3.86
CA ARG A 53 -9.64 -3.54 3.76
C ARG A 53 -9.44 -2.84 5.11
N ARG A 54 -10.52 -2.31 5.70
CA ARG A 54 -10.46 -1.59 6.98
C ARG A 54 -9.99 -2.49 8.12
N SER A 55 -10.41 -3.76 8.14
CA SER A 55 -9.95 -4.73 9.13
C SER A 55 -8.44 -5.00 9.02
N LEU A 56 -7.91 -5.13 7.80
CA LEU A 56 -6.48 -5.32 7.57
C LEU A 56 -5.67 -4.05 7.89
N GLU A 57 -6.18 -2.88 7.53
CA GLU A 57 -5.58 -1.58 7.86
C GLU A 57 -5.46 -1.39 9.38
N LEU A 58 -6.54 -1.66 10.12
CA LEU A 58 -6.54 -1.60 11.58
C LEU A 58 -5.52 -2.58 12.17
N LYS A 59 -5.50 -3.83 11.69
CA LYS A 59 -4.51 -4.83 12.11
C LYS A 59 -3.08 -4.36 11.84
N ALA A 60 -2.82 -3.80 10.66
CA ALA A 60 -1.50 -3.29 10.32
C ALA A 60 -1.08 -2.14 11.22
N ARG A 61 -2.01 -1.21 11.50
CA ARG A 61 -1.81 -0.09 12.42
C ARG A 61 -1.47 -0.57 13.82
N ASP A 62 -2.21 -1.54 14.36
CA ASP A 62 -1.99 -2.09 15.70
C ASP A 62 -0.65 -2.83 15.79
N LEU A 63 -0.32 -3.66 14.79
CA LEU A 63 0.99 -4.32 14.70
C LEU A 63 2.14 -3.29 14.67
N PHE A 64 1.96 -2.20 13.93
CA PHE A 64 2.95 -1.15 13.85
C PHE A 64 3.13 -0.41 15.18
N ILE A 65 2.04 -0.08 15.87
CA ILE A 65 2.06 0.54 17.22
C ILE A 65 2.78 -0.36 18.23
N MET A 66 2.49 -1.67 18.21
CA MET A 66 3.18 -2.63 19.10
C MET A 66 4.69 -2.66 18.89
N LYS A 67 5.16 -2.30 17.68
CA LYS A 67 6.59 -2.16 17.34
C LYS A 67 7.16 -0.77 17.60
N GLY A 68 6.42 0.11 18.26
CA GLY A 68 6.82 1.48 18.59
C GLY A 68 6.52 2.52 17.51
N GLY A 69 5.79 2.13 16.45
CA GLY A 69 5.28 3.04 15.44
C GLY A 69 4.30 4.05 16.03
N LYS A 70 4.23 5.23 15.39
CA LYS A 70 3.43 6.38 15.81
C LYS A 70 2.52 6.84 14.67
N PRO A 71 1.59 6.00 14.19
CA PRO A 71 0.68 6.37 13.11
C PRO A 71 -0.22 7.54 13.55
N ILE A 72 -0.24 8.62 12.75
CA ILE A 72 -1.03 9.83 13.00
C ILE A 72 -2.42 9.68 12.39
N ARG A 73 -2.48 9.15 11.16
CA ARG A 73 -3.72 8.87 10.44
C ARG A 73 -4.40 7.58 10.92
N SER A 74 -5.70 7.52 10.70
CA SER A 74 -6.51 6.30 10.91
C SER A 74 -6.26 5.24 9.84
N TYR A 75 -6.08 5.67 8.58
CA TYR A 75 -5.82 4.80 7.43
C TYR A 75 -4.60 5.28 6.66
N PRO A 76 -3.78 4.35 6.12
CA PRO A 76 -2.53 4.71 5.50
C PRO A 76 -2.73 5.16 4.06
N HIS A 77 -1.82 6.00 3.57
CA HIS A 77 -1.57 6.11 2.14
C HIS A 77 -0.65 4.96 1.71
N TYR A 78 -0.96 4.37 0.57
CA TYR A 78 -0.23 3.22 0.06
C TYR A 78 0.83 3.66 -0.94
N MET A 79 2.06 3.19 -0.72
CA MET A 79 3.20 3.41 -1.60
C MET A 79 4.00 2.10 -1.73
N THR A 80 4.96 2.06 -2.64
CA THR A 80 5.91 0.96 -2.77
C THR A 80 7.32 1.41 -2.46
N VAL A 81 8.15 0.50 -1.97
CA VAL A 81 9.60 0.70 -1.87
C VAL A 81 10.21 0.58 -3.25
N GLY A 82 10.66 1.71 -3.83
CA GLY A 82 11.11 1.76 -5.22
C GLY A 82 10.00 1.51 -6.23
N GLU A 83 10.35 1.49 -7.50
CA GLU A 83 9.40 1.42 -8.62
C GLU A 83 8.79 0.03 -8.78
N CYS A 84 7.52 -0.04 -9.18
CA CYS A 84 6.83 -1.25 -9.62
C CYS A 84 5.92 -0.92 -10.82
N PRO A 85 6.46 -0.91 -12.05
CA PRO A 85 5.71 -0.49 -13.25
C PRO A 85 4.41 -1.25 -13.49
N TRP A 86 4.32 -2.50 -13.02
CA TRP A 86 3.09 -3.31 -13.08
C TRP A 86 1.88 -2.63 -12.41
N LEU A 87 2.09 -1.79 -11.40
CA LEU A 87 0.99 -1.05 -10.75
C LEU A 87 0.41 0.07 -11.61
N LEU A 88 1.13 0.55 -12.63
CA LEU A 88 0.58 1.52 -13.58
C LEU A 88 -0.56 0.89 -14.42
N GLU A 89 -0.47 -0.42 -14.69
CA GLU A 89 -1.49 -1.17 -15.46
C GLU A 89 -2.81 -1.31 -14.70
N TRP A 90 -2.85 -0.98 -13.41
CA TRP A 90 -4.09 -1.03 -12.62
C TRP A 90 -5.04 0.12 -12.94
N PHE A 91 -4.55 1.15 -13.62
CA PHE A 91 -5.25 2.40 -13.91
C PHE A 91 -5.39 2.60 -15.42
N GLU A 92 -6.42 3.33 -15.84
CA GLU A 92 -6.63 3.62 -17.27
C GLU A 92 -5.57 4.62 -17.77
N LYS A 93 -5.26 5.62 -16.94
CA LYS A 93 -4.19 6.59 -17.17
C LYS A 93 -3.24 6.60 -15.96
N GLY A 94 -2.48 5.52 -15.82
CA GLY A 94 -1.53 5.35 -14.72
C GLY A 94 -0.47 6.44 -14.66
N LYS A 95 -0.26 7.00 -13.48
CA LYS A 95 0.83 7.92 -13.12
C LYS A 95 1.49 7.45 -11.84
N GLU A 96 2.73 7.90 -11.65
CA GLU A 96 3.49 7.66 -10.43
C GLU A 96 4.08 8.95 -9.86
N LEU A 97 4.27 8.98 -8.54
CA LEU A 97 5.01 10.00 -7.81
C LEU A 97 6.16 9.33 -7.06
N HIS A 98 7.35 9.94 -7.13
CA HIS A 98 8.51 9.51 -6.36
C HIS A 98 8.79 10.50 -5.23
N ILE A 99 8.77 10.02 -3.99
CA ILE A 99 9.03 10.84 -2.82
C ILE A 99 10.25 10.28 -2.09
N PRO A 100 11.33 11.08 -1.90
CA PRO A 100 12.51 10.64 -1.17
C PRO A 100 12.14 10.14 0.22
N LEU A 101 12.71 9.01 0.63
CA LEU A 101 12.42 8.41 1.94
C LEU A 101 12.77 9.38 3.09
N THR A 102 13.76 10.25 2.88
CA THR A 102 14.19 11.28 3.85
C THR A 102 13.13 12.34 4.16
N LYS A 103 12.02 12.40 3.40
CA LYS A 103 10.88 13.28 3.69
C LYS A 103 9.94 12.72 4.76
N PHE A 104 10.02 11.42 5.05
CA PHE A 104 9.13 10.74 5.98
C PHE A 104 9.78 10.59 7.36
N ASP A 105 8.98 10.68 8.43
CA ASP A 105 9.39 10.19 9.75
C ASP A 105 9.36 8.66 9.74
N PRO A 106 10.47 7.95 10.04
CA PRO A 106 10.48 6.49 10.10
C PRO A 106 9.46 5.89 11.08
N ASN A 107 9.03 6.65 12.09
CA ASN A 107 8.02 6.20 13.05
C ASN A 107 6.59 6.31 12.51
N THR A 108 6.38 6.96 11.37
CA THR A 108 5.05 7.12 10.75
C THR A 108 4.93 6.34 9.44
N VAL A 109 5.90 5.46 9.12
CA VAL A 109 5.85 4.59 7.94
C VAL A 109 6.11 3.16 8.37
N SER A 110 5.20 2.28 7.97
CA SER A 110 5.34 0.84 8.16
C SER A 110 5.43 0.13 6.82
N PHE A 111 5.87 -1.12 6.83
CA PHE A 111 6.08 -1.89 5.61
C PHE A 111 5.50 -3.30 5.72
N THR A 112 5.05 -3.84 4.60
CA THR A 112 4.77 -5.26 4.43
C THR A 112 5.59 -5.81 3.27
N TYR A 113 6.09 -7.03 3.42
CA TYR A 113 6.81 -7.70 2.34
C TYR A 113 5.79 -8.30 1.35
N GLY A 114 5.32 -7.46 0.44
CA GLY A 114 4.15 -7.71 -0.39
C GLY A 114 3.02 -6.70 -0.15
N ASP A 115 2.02 -6.72 -1.02
CA ASP A 115 0.73 -6.05 -0.82
C ASP A 115 0.11 -6.49 0.53
N LEU A 116 -0.52 -5.57 1.26
CA LEU A 116 -1.09 -5.84 2.58
C LEU A 116 -2.09 -7.01 2.56
N PHE A 117 -2.91 -7.13 1.52
CA PHE A 117 -3.93 -8.16 1.42
C PHE A 117 -3.35 -9.58 1.43
N PRO A 118 -2.50 -9.98 0.46
CA PRO A 118 -1.89 -11.30 0.48
C PRO A 118 -0.93 -11.47 1.66
N THR A 119 -0.22 -10.42 2.09
CA THR A 119 0.66 -10.52 3.27
C THR A 119 -0.11 -10.99 4.50
N MET A 120 -1.32 -10.47 4.72
CA MET A 120 -2.12 -10.77 5.91
C MET A 120 -3.02 -12.00 5.77
N ARG A 121 -3.25 -12.51 4.55
CA ARG A 121 -4.29 -13.52 4.28
C ARG A 121 -3.82 -14.75 3.52
N TYR A 122 -2.70 -14.69 2.80
CA TYR A 122 -2.19 -15.82 2.04
C TYR A 122 -1.40 -16.77 2.95
N GLN A 123 -1.78 -18.06 2.97
CA GLN A 123 -1.26 -19.05 3.91
C GLN A 123 -0.28 -20.01 3.22
N ASP A 124 0.93 -19.55 2.97
CA ASP A 124 2.02 -20.34 2.36
C ASP A 124 3.19 -20.62 3.32
N GLY A 125 3.04 -20.25 4.60
CA GLY A 125 4.04 -20.50 5.63
C GLY A 125 5.32 -19.66 5.49
N LYS A 126 5.41 -18.72 4.54
CA LYS A 126 6.58 -17.86 4.40
C LYS A 126 6.73 -16.97 5.65
N LYS A 127 7.96 -16.84 6.15
CA LYS A 127 8.26 -16.15 7.44
C LYS A 127 7.74 -14.71 7.50
N TYR A 128 7.66 -14.04 6.36
CA TYR A 128 7.22 -12.64 6.28
C TYR A 128 5.70 -12.44 6.23
N ARG A 129 4.90 -13.52 6.25
CA ARG A 129 3.44 -13.45 6.31
C ARG A 129 2.95 -12.92 7.64
N GLY A 130 1.84 -12.18 7.61
CA GLY A 130 1.15 -11.69 8.79
C GLY A 130 1.94 -10.66 9.61
N GLN A 131 3.02 -10.12 9.05
CA GLN A 131 3.90 -9.17 9.73
C GLN A 131 3.80 -7.78 9.11
N VAL A 132 4.05 -6.77 9.95
CA VAL A 132 4.36 -5.40 9.56
C VAL A 132 5.76 -5.10 10.08
N TYR A 133 6.52 -4.31 9.34
CA TYR A 133 7.91 -3.97 9.64
C TYR A 133 8.09 -2.47 9.84
N THR A 134 8.93 -2.10 10.79
CA THR A 134 9.53 -0.76 10.88
C THR A 134 10.57 -0.56 9.78
N LEU A 135 11.05 0.67 9.58
CA LEU A 135 12.11 0.95 8.61
C LEU A 135 13.38 0.12 8.86
N ASN A 136 13.78 -0.07 10.13
CA ASN A 136 14.97 -0.85 10.45
C ASN A 136 14.78 -2.35 10.16
N GLU A 137 13.60 -2.89 10.46
CA GLU A 137 13.30 -4.30 10.22
C GLU A 137 13.16 -4.60 8.72
N ILE A 138 12.54 -3.73 7.92
CA ILE A 138 12.36 -4.00 6.49
C ILE A 138 13.70 -4.10 5.76
N TYR A 139 14.74 -3.37 6.20
CA TYR A 139 16.09 -3.55 5.67
C TYR A 139 16.62 -4.96 5.91
N GLN A 140 16.36 -5.54 7.08
CA GLN A 140 16.78 -6.91 7.38
C GLN A 140 16.02 -7.93 6.53
N VAL A 141 14.72 -7.73 6.35
CA VAL A 141 13.87 -8.58 5.50
C VAL A 141 14.35 -8.52 4.04
N ILE A 142 14.65 -7.34 3.51
CA ILE A 142 15.21 -7.19 2.16
C ILE A 142 16.57 -7.88 2.04
N ASN A 143 17.43 -7.79 3.07
CA ASN A 143 18.71 -8.49 3.05
C ASN A 143 18.56 -10.01 3.08
N GLU A 144 17.53 -10.55 3.75
CA GLU A 144 17.28 -12.01 3.80
C GLU A 144 16.61 -12.54 2.52
N PHE A 145 15.63 -11.82 1.96
CA PHE A 145 14.76 -12.33 0.89
C PHE A 145 14.91 -11.63 -0.47
N GLY A 146 15.64 -10.52 -0.54
CA GLY A 146 15.75 -9.68 -1.73
C GLY A 146 14.55 -8.76 -1.94
N MET A 147 14.53 -8.05 -3.06
CA MET A 147 13.39 -7.21 -3.47
C MET A 147 12.43 -8.03 -4.36
N PRO A 148 11.13 -8.14 -4.03
CA PRO A 148 10.14 -8.80 -4.90
C PRO A 148 10.11 -8.31 -6.33
N GLN A 149 10.39 -7.02 -6.54
CA GLN A 149 10.52 -6.41 -7.86
C GLN A 149 11.65 -7.01 -8.72
N GLU A 150 12.66 -7.61 -8.08
CA GLU A 150 13.82 -8.21 -8.75
C GLU A 150 13.63 -9.72 -8.94
N TRP A 151 13.23 -10.45 -7.89
CA TRP A 151 13.14 -11.92 -7.96
C TRP A 151 11.75 -12.44 -8.41
N ASN A 152 10.70 -11.62 -8.34
CA ASN A 152 9.34 -11.99 -8.79
C ASN A 152 8.61 -10.89 -9.58
N PRO A 153 9.24 -10.24 -10.57
CA PRO A 153 8.62 -9.15 -11.33
C PRO A 153 7.33 -9.59 -12.05
N SER A 154 7.30 -10.85 -12.50
CA SER A 154 6.14 -11.44 -13.19
C SER A 154 5.11 -12.08 -12.26
N GLY A 155 5.32 -12.07 -10.93
CA GLY A 155 4.40 -12.66 -9.95
C GLY A 155 4.19 -14.17 -10.03
N ASN A 156 5.08 -14.90 -10.70
CA ASN A 156 4.93 -16.35 -10.90
C ASN A 156 5.29 -17.16 -9.64
N TYR A 157 5.98 -16.56 -8.67
CA TYR A 157 6.51 -17.25 -7.47
C TYR A 157 5.77 -16.89 -6.17
N GLY A 158 4.56 -16.35 -6.32
CA GLY A 158 3.72 -15.90 -5.22
C GLY A 158 3.17 -14.49 -5.45
N PRO A 159 2.34 -14.00 -4.53
CA PRO A 159 1.65 -12.72 -4.69
C PRO A 159 2.56 -11.49 -4.46
N GLU A 160 3.79 -11.67 -3.94
CA GLU A 160 4.74 -10.58 -3.72
C GLU A 160 5.30 -10.10 -5.06
N ARG A 161 4.94 -8.89 -5.48
CA ARG A 161 5.61 -8.22 -6.62
C ARG A 161 6.34 -6.95 -6.22
N TYR A 162 6.07 -6.45 -5.02
CA TYR A 162 6.68 -5.26 -4.45
C TYR A 162 6.66 -5.32 -2.93
N ILE A 163 7.43 -4.47 -2.27
CA ILE A 163 7.28 -4.18 -0.84
C ILE A 163 6.38 -2.96 -0.71
N GLU A 164 5.27 -3.12 0.02
CA GLU A 164 4.33 -2.04 0.27
C GLU A 164 4.81 -1.23 1.48
N ALA A 165 4.70 0.09 1.37
CA ALA A 165 4.85 1.03 2.45
C ALA A 165 3.48 1.63 2.79
N GLN A 166 3.10 1.56 4.06
CA GLN A 166 1.93 2.22 4.62
C GLN A 166 2.38 3.53 5.29
N VAL A 167 2.00 4.66 4.70
CA VAL A 167 2.33 6.00 5.20
C VAL A 167 1.20 6.52 6.08
N TRP A 168 1.50 6.77 7.35
CA TRP A 168 0.53 7.14 8.38
C TRP A 168 0.58 8.63 8.77
N ASP A 169 1.20 9.47 7.95
CA ASP A 169 1.30 10.93 8.13
C ASP A 169 1.11 11.64 6.80
N ASP A 170 0.24 12.66 6.77
CA ASP A 170 -0.01 13.51 5.61
C ASP A 170 1.06 14.57 5.38
N LYS A 171 1.81 14.96 6.42
CA LYS A 171 2.82 16.02 6.36
C LYS A 171 3.76 15.89 5.15
N PRO A 172 4.36 14.72 4.85
CA PRO A 172 5.22 14.57 3.66
C PRO A 172 4.48 14.66 2.33
N LEU A 173 3.15 14.55 2.33
CA LEU A 173 2.29 14.45 1.14
C LEU A 173 1.47 15.73 0.85
N THR A 174 1.60 16.75 1.70
CA THR A 174 0.80 17.99 1.64
C THR A 174 0.78 18.67 0.27
N ALA A 175 1.87 18.56 -0.52
CA ALA A 175 1.94 19.11 -1.87
C ALA A 175 0.96 18.46 -2.88
N TRP A 176 0.36 17.32 -2.53
CA TRP A 176 -0.50 16.54 -3.43
C TRP A 176 -1.90 16.26 -2.88
N LEU A 177 -2.16 16.53 -1.60
CA LEU A 177 -3.45 16.23 -0.95
C LEU A 177 -4.56 17.27 -1.23
N PHE A 178 -4.20 18.48 -1.67
CA PHE A 178 -5.12 19.63 -1.82
C PHE A 178 -5.44 20.02 -3.27
N ASN A 179 -5.26 19.10 -4.23
CA ASN A 179 -5.68 19.32 -5.62
C ASN A 179 -7.06 18.71 -5.91
#